data_AF-A0A521PIY7-F1
#
_entry.id   AF-A0A521PIY7-F1
#
_cell.length_a   1.000
_cell.length_b   1.000
_cell.length_c   1.000
_cell.angle_alpha   90.00
_cell.angle_beta   90.00
_cell.angle_gamma   90.00
#
_symmetry.space_group_name_H-M   'P 1'
#
loop_
_entity.id
_entity.type
_entity.pdbx_description
1 polymer ?
#
loop_
_entity_poly.entity_id
_entity_poly.type
_entity_poly.pdbx_seq_one_letter_code
_entity_poly.pdbx_strand_id
1 'polypeptide(L)'
;MFPQQLTDPRVFEIARALLDGFDRHYKIFSETTAQAKKRFEQADWHGQQTAQRARIEFYDLRVDESVERLEQDYGASTLPMEVWHQIKLFYIGLLTGHKQPELAETFFNSVTIKILHRKYYRNDFIFVRPAVSTEYIDDEDEGTGGTFRAYYPTRENLRQMLKTIVESYELNLAFDDLDRDIGFVYEALLEQVGSVRLRTNFQIQVLNSLFFRNKGAYIVGKVVNGFRSLPFAIPILHNSKSRLYIDAALFGEDDLLALFSFARAYFMVYMPVPSAYVQFLRTLMPRKPRG
;
A
#
# COMPACT_ATOMS: atom_id res chain seq x y z
N MET A 1 -20.56 -12.37 25.91
CA MET A 1 -21.37 -13.58 25.71
C MET A 1 -21.57 -13.72 24.21
N PHE A 2 -21.24 -14.87 23.62
CA PHE A 2 -21.42 -15.06 22.18
C PHE A 2 -22.92 -15.09 21.87
N PRO A 3 -23.43 -14.32 20.89
CA PRO A 3 -24.86 -14.31 20.58
C PRO A 3 -25.26 -15.71 20.10
N GLN A 4 -26.20 -16.34 20.81
CA GLN A 4 -26.67 -17.69 20.50
C GLN A 4 -27.86 -17.69 19.53
N GLN A 5 -28.45 -16.51 19.27
CA GLN A 5 -29.58 -16.32 18.37
C GLN A 5 -29.41 -15.02 17.57
N LEU A 6 -29.86 -15.04 16.32
CA LEU A 6 -30.03 -13.83 15.50
C LEU A 6 -31.24 -13.07 16.04
N THR A 7 -31.00 -11.90 16.63
CA THR A 7 -32.07 -11.11 17.28
C THR A 7 -32.63 -10.00 16.41
N ASP A 8 -31.94 -9.65 15.32
CA ASP A 8 -32.42 -8.68 14.33
C ASP A 8 -32.15 -9.22 12.91
N PRO A 9 -33.19 -9.34 12.05
CA PRO A 9 -33.03 -9.88 10.69
C PRO A 9 -32.18 -8.98 9.78
N ARG A 10 -31.97 -7.71 10.14
CA ARG A 10 -31.24 -6.71 9.33
C ARG A 10 -29.73 -6.75 9.56
N VAL A 11 -29.23 -7.56 10.49
CA VAL A 11 -27.80 -7.64 10.86
C VAL A 11 -26.90 -7.81 9.64
N PHE A 12 -27.26 -8.73 8.74
CA PHE A 12 -26.48 -8.98 7.53
C PHE A 12 -26.44 -7.76 6.60
N GLU A 13 -27.58 -7.10 6.42
CA GLU A 13 -27.68 -5.92 5.56
C GLU A 13 -26.87 -4.74 6.09
N ILE A 14 -26.87 -4.55 7.41
CA ILE A 14 -26.08 -3.52 8.08
C ILE A 14 -24.58 -3.81 7.96
N ALA A 15 -24.17 -5.06 8.18
CA ALA A 15 -22.78 -5.47 8.00
C ALA A 15 -22.30 -5.27 6.55
N ARG A 16 -23.15 -5.60 5.57
CA ARG A 16 -22.87 -5.34 4.16
C ARG A 16 -22.81 -3.85 3.86
N ALA A 17 -23.74 -3.03 4.38
CA ALA A 17 -23.74 -1.59 4.17
C ALA A 17 -22.49 -0.90 4.74
N LEU A 18 -21.97 -1.39 5.87
CA LEU A 18 -20.68 -0.98 6.42
C LEU A 18 -19.53 -1.32 5.46
N LEU A 19 -19.50 -2.54 4.93
CA LEU A 19 -18.45 -2.98 4.01
C LEU A 19 -18.53 -2.21 2.68
N ASP A 20 -19.72 -2.01 2.13
CA ASP A 20 -19.94 -1.19 0.93
C ASP A 20 -19.38 0.25 1.12
N GLY A 21 -19.52 0.80 2.32
CA GLY A 21 -18.95 2.10 2.69
C GLY A 21 -17.43 2.12 2.62
N PHE A 22 -16.81 1.08 3.17
CA PHE A 22 -15.36 0.89 3.09
C PHE A 22 -14.89 0.66 1.65
N ASP A 23 -15.55 -0.21 0.89
CA ASP A 23 -15.17 -0.53 -0.49
C ASP A 23 -15.28 0.70 -1.39
N ARG A 24 -16.31 1.52 -1.18
CA ARG A 24 -16.43 2.81 -1.85
C ARG A 24 -15.26 3.74 -1.52
N HIS A 25 -14.89 3.85 -0.25
CA HIS A 25 -13.72 4.63 0.16
C HIS A 25 -12.45 4.12 -0.53
N TYR A 26 -12.21 2.82 -0.45
CA TYR A 26 -11.01 2.19 -0.96
C TYR A 26 -10.91 2.28 -2.49
N LYS A 27 -12.04 2.17 -3.20
CA LYS A 27 -12.12 2.41 -4.64
C LYS A 27 -11.66 3.81 -5.02
N ILE A 28 -12.20 4.85 -4.36
CA ILE A 28 -11.82 6.26 -4.62
C ILE A 28 -10.32 6.48 -4.31
N PHE A 29 -9.84 5.92 -3.19
CA PHE A 29 -8.43 5.96 -2.82
C PHE A 29 -7.54 5.33 -3.90
N SER A 30 -7.94 4.15 -4.39
CA SER A 30 -7.20 3.38 -5.39
C SER A 30 -7.20 4.06 -6.75
N GLU A 31 -8.34 4.60 -7.20
CA GLU A 31 -8.47 5.38 -8.44
C GLU A 31 -7.60 6.65 -8.41
N THR A 32 -7.63 7.38 -7.30
CA THR A 32 -6.79 8.58 -7.10
C THR A 32 -5.31 8.22 -7.24
N THR A 33 -4.92 7.09 -6.67
CA THR A 33 -3.54 6.62 -6.64
C THR A 33 -3.09 6.01 -7.97
N ALA A 34 -3.97 5.34 -8.71
CA ALA A 34 -3.70 4.84 -10.06
C ALA A 34 -3.36 5.99 -11.04
N GLN A 35 -3.92 7.18 -10.82
CA GLN A 35 -3.61 8.38 -11.60
C GLN A 35 -2.27 9.03 -11.24
N ALA A 36 -1.56 8.59 -10.19
CA ALA A 36 -0.29 9.18 -9.77
C ALA A 36 0.79 9.04 -10.85
N LYS A 37 0.85 7.88 -11.53
CA LYS A 37 1.75 7.65 -12.66
C LYS A 37 1.50 8.66 -13.78
N LYS A 38 0.23 8.83 -14.18
CA LYS A 38 -0.16 9.79 -15.22
C LYS A 38 0.22 11.23 -14.86
N ARG A 39 -0.03 11.66 -13.62
CA ARG A 39 0.33 13.00 -13.15
C ARG A 39 1.84 13.22 -13.13
N PHE A 40 2.60 12.21 -12.69
CA PHE A 40 4.05 12.23 -12.76
C PHE A 40 4.52 12.40 -14.20
N GLU A 41 4.02 11.57 -15.13
CA GLU A 41 4.36 11.64 -16.54
C GLU A 41 4.05 13.02 -17.15
N GLN A 42 2.91 13.60 -16.81
CA GLN A 42 2.50 14.92 -17.29
C GLN A 42 3.18 16.09 -16.57
N ALA A 43 4.06 15.82 -15.60
CA ALA A 43 4.64 16.82 -14.70
C ALA A 43 3.59 17.70 -13.98
N ASP A 44 2.40 17.15 -13.72
CA ASP A 44 1.30 17.83 -13.02
C ASP A 44 1.52 17.80 -11.50
N TRP A 45 2.48 18.60 -11.03
CA TRP A 45 2.85 18.67 -9.62
C TRP A 45 1.74 19.25 -8.75
N HIS A 46 0.97 20.19 -9.28
CA HIS A 46 -0.12 20.81 -8.56
C HIS A 46 -1.29 19.82 -8.39
N GLY A 47 -1.63 19.08 -9.43
CA GLY A 47 -2.60 18.00 -9.34
C GLY A 47 -2.14 16.86 -8.43
N GLN A 48 -0.85 16.53 -8.42
CA GLN A 48 -0.30 15.54 -7.48
C GLN A 48 -0.44 15.99 -6.02
N GLN A 49 -0.13 17.25 -5.72
CA GLN A 49 -0.31 17.82 -4.37
C GLN A 49 -1.79 17.90 -3.96
N THR A 50 -2.67 18.27 -4.90
CA THR A 50 -4.11 18.35 -4.67
C THR A 50 -4.70 16.97 -4.36
N ALA A 51 -4.35 15.94 -5.14
CA ALA A 51 -4.78 14.57 -4.86
C ALA A 51 -4.27 14.07 -3.51
N GLN A 52 -3.05 14.44 -3.12
CA GLN A 52 -2.49 14.04 -1.83
C GLN A 52 -3.33 14.58 -0.67
N ARG A 53 -3.76 15.85 -0.76
CA ARG A 53 -4.60 16.48 0.26
C ARG A 53 -6.00 15.87 0.27
N ALA A 54 -6.63 15.76 -0.90
CA ALA A 54 -7.97 15.21 -1.04
C ALA A 54 -8.07 13.79 -0.46
N ARG A 55 -7.02 12.97 -0.63
CA ARG A 55 -6.95 11.60 -0.09
C ARG A 55 -7.06 11.53 1.44
N ILE A 56 -6.56 12.54 2.17
CA ILE A 56 -6.65 12.59 3.63
C ILE A 56 -8.07 12.98 4.05
N GLU A 57 -8.63 14.01 3.41
CA GLU A 57 -9.98 14.52 3.71
C GLU A 57 -11.08 13.50 3.36
N PHE A 58 -10.86 12.65 2.35
CA PHE A 58 -11.85 11.66 1.93
C PHE A 58 -12.13 10.57 2.95
N TYR A 59 -11.19 10.22 3.83
CA TYR A 59 -11.46 9.16 4.82
C TYR A 59 -12.58 9.58 5.78
N ASP A 60 -12.43 10.73 6.44
CA ASP A 60 -13.42 11.22 7.39
C ASP A 60 -14.79 11.45 6.73
N LEU A 61 -14.79 12.01 5.52
CA LEU A 61 -16.00 12.20 4.74
C LEU A 61 -16.70 10.88 4.42
N ARG A 62 -15.96 9.83 4.02
CA ARG A 62 -16.57 8.52 3.74
C ARG A 62 -17.11 7.87 5.00
N VAL A 63 -16.43 8.03 6.13
CA VAL A 63 -16.94 7.57 7.42
C VAL A 63 -18.25 8.29 7.75
N ASP A 64 -18.33 9.61 7.59
CA ASP A 64 -19.54 10.39 7.86
C ASP A 64 -20.71 9.99 6.94
N GLU A 65 -20.47 9.81 5.64
CA GLU A 65 -21.51 9.31 4.72
C GLU A 65 -22.02 7.92 5.13
N SER A 66 -21.13 7.03 5.56
CA SER A 66 -21.52 5.70 6.05
C SER A 66 -22.34 5.80 7.34
N VAL A 67 -21.98 6.69 8.26
CA VAL A 67 -22.76 6.96 9.48
C VAL A 67 -24.15 7.45 9.12
N GLU A 68 -24.26 8.47 8.26
CA GLU A 68 -25.54 9.03 7.83
C GLU A 68 -26.44 7.99 7.17
N ARG A 69 -25.89 7.19 6.25
CA ARG A 69 -26.63 6.10 5.59
C ARG A 69 -27.15 5.08 6.60
N LEU A 70 -26.31 4.65 7.55
CA LEU A 70 -26.69 3.66 8.56
C LEU A 70 -27.77 4.19 9.51
N GLU A 71 -27.72 5.47 9.86
CA GLU A 71 -28.77 6.12 10.64
C GLU A 71 -30.09 6.20 9.86
N GLN A 72 -30.06 6.66 8.61
CA GLN A 72 -31.25 6.82 7.78
C GLN A 72 -31.95 5.50 7.45
N ASP A 73 -31.18 4.49 7.02
CA ASP A 73 -31.74 3.23 6.52
C ASP A 73 -32.13 2.27 7.65
N TYR A 74 -31.42 2.31 8.79
CA TYR A 74 -31.53 1.30 9.83
C TYR A 74 -31.78 1.83 11.25
N GLY A 75 -31.67 3.14 11.47
CA GLY A 75 -31.74 3.75 12.81
C GLY A 75 -30.60 3.26 13.70
N ALA A 76 -29.38 3.15 13.15
CA ALA A 76 -28.25 2.44 13.74
C ALA A 76 -27.92 2.82 15.20
N SER A 77 -28.04 4.11 15.57
CA SER A 77 -27.83 4.62 16.93
C SER A 77 -28.83 4.09 17.97
N THR A 78 -30.00 3.62 17.52
CA THR A 78 -31.06 3.08 18.38
C THR A 78 -30.96 1.57 18.58
N LEU A 79 -30.11 0.90 17.80
CA LEU A 79 -29.97 -0.55 17.85
C LEU A 79 -29.40 -1.01 19.20
N PRO A 80 -29.95 -2.11 19.78
CA PRO A 80 -29.38 -2.72 20.97
C PRO A 80 -27.92 -3.15 20.76
N MET A 81 -27.11 -3.10 21.82
CA MET A 81 -25.71 -3.54 21.76
C MET A 81 -25.55 -4.99 21.28
N GLU A 82 -26.53 -5.85 21.57
CA GLU A 82 -26.52 -7.25 21.15
C GLU A 82 -26.60 -7.41 19.63
N VAL A 83 -27.27 -6.47 18.96
CA VAL A 83 -27.33 -6.39 17.49
C VAL A 83 -25.97 -5.96 16.93
N TRP A 84 -25.30 -4.99 17.57
CA TRP A 84 -23.93 -4.58 17.19
C TRP A 84 -22.90 -5.70 17.30
N HIS A 85 -23.01 -6.57 18.31
CA HIS A 85 -22.19 -7.79 18.37
C HIS A 85 -22.45 -8.71 17.17
N GLN A 86 -23.71 -8.91 16.79
CA GLN A 86 -24.04 -9.74 15.64
C GLN A 86 -23.55 -9.10 14.34
N ILE A 87 -23.70 -7.78 14.15
CA ILE A 87 -23.19 -7.04 12.99
C ILE A 87 -21.68 -7.28 12.85
N LYS A 88 -20.91 -7.17 13.93
CA LYS A 88 -19.47 -7.44 13.92
C LYS A 88 -19.15 -8.88 13.49
N LEU A 89 -19.92 -9.89 13.94
CA LEU A 89 -19.70 -11.29 13.54
C LEU A 89 -19.96 -11.51 12.04
N PHE A 90 -21.04 -10.94 11.51
CA PHE A 90 -21.31 -11.00 10.07
C PHE A 90 -20.27 -10.24 9.27
N TYR A 91 -19.81 -9.09 9.77
CA TYR A 91 -18.72 -8.32 9.16
C TYR A 91 -17.44 -9.15 9.07
N ILE A 92 -17.03 -9.84 10.14
CA ILE A 92 -15.89 -10.78 10.11
C ILE A 92 -16.08 -11.85 9.03
N GLY A 93 -17.28 -12.42 8.93
CA GLY A 93 -17.62 -13.37 7.87
C GLY A 93 -17.40 -12.80 6.47
N LEU A 94 -17.87 -11.57 6.22
CA LEU A 94 -17.71 -10.87 4.95
C LEU A 94 -16.24 -10.53 4.63
N LEU A 95 -15.39 -10.33 5.64
CA LEU A 95 -13.97 -10.08 5.45
C LEU A 95 -13.19 -11.33 5.03
N THR A 96 -13.80 -12.52 5.09
CA THR A 96 -13.17 -13.76 4.63
C THR A 96 -13.06 -13.71 3.10
N GLY A 97 -11.83 -13.56 2.60
CA GLY A 97 -11.55 -13.38 1.16
C GLY A 97 -11.52 -11.91 0.70
N HIS A 98 -11.73 -10.96 1.61
CA HIS A 98 -11.55 -9.55 1.29
C HIS A 98 -10.05 -9.22 1.10
N LYS A 99 -9.69 -8.39 0.12
CA LYS A 99 -8.28 -8.06 -0.18
C LYS A 99 -7.65 -7.08 0.82
N GLN A 100 -8.47 -6.30 1.55
CA GLN A 100 -8.01 -5.29 2.52
C GLN A 100 -8.72 -5.37 3.90
N PRO A 101 -8.70 -6.53 4.57
CA PRO A 101 -9.48 -6.75 5.79
C PRO A 101 -9.05 -5.82 6.94
N GLU A 102 -7.75 -5.53 7.08
CA GLU A 102 -7.23 -4.67 8.16
C GLU A 102 -7.71 -3.21 8.06
N LEU A 103 -7.88 -2.72 6.84
CA LEU A 103 -8.40 -1.38 6.57
C LEU A 103 -9.92 -1.35 6.77
N ALA A 104 -10.61 -2.42 6.37
CA ALA A 104 -12.04 -2.58 6.58
C ALA A 104 -12.40 -2.64 8.06
N GLU A 105 -11.60 -3.32 8.89
CA GLU A 105 -11.74 -3.35 10.35
C GLU A 105 -11.55 -1.96 10.98
N THR A 106 -10.56 -1.19 10.48
CA THR A 106 -10.33 0.18 10.93
C THR A 106 -11.50 1.09 10.56
N PHE A 107 -12.03 0.95 9.34
CA PHE A 107 -13.22 1.68 8.89
C PHE A 107 -14.46 1.34 9.74
N PHE A 108 -14.67 0.06 10.02
CA PHE A 108 -15.73 -0.40 10.93
C PHE A 108 -15.63 0.26 12.30
N ASN A 109 -14.42 0.31 12.88
CA ASN A 109 -14.19 0.96 14.17
C ASN A 109 -14.56 2.44 14.11
N SER A 110 -14.10 3.15 13.08
CA SER A 110 -14.38 4.58 12.90
C SER A 110 -15.89 4.87 12.81
N VAL A 111 -16.64 4.12 12.00
CA VAL A 111 -18.10 4.28 11.86
C VAL A 111 -18.82 3.92 13.16
N THR A 112 -18.47 2.78 13.76
CA THR A 112 -19.10 2.28 15.00
C THR A 112 -18.87 3.23 16.17
N ILE A 113 -17.67 3.78 16.32
CA ILE A 113 -17.35 4.76 17.37
C ILE A 113 -18.18 6.04 17.18
N LYS A 114 -18.33 6.54 15.94
CA LYS A 114 -19.15 7.72 15.66
C LYS A 114 -20.63 7.48 16.00
N ILE A 115 -21.19 6.33 15.63
CA ILE A 115 -22.61 5.99 15.91
C ILE A 115 -22.86 5.76 17.41
N LEU A 116 -22.00 5.01 18.09
CA LEU A 116 -22.21 4.61 19.49
C LEU A 116 -21.74 5.64 20.52
N HIS A 117 -21.22 6.79 20.07
CA HIS A 117 -20.74 7.91 20.86
C HIS A 117 -19.87 7.50 22.05
N ARG A 118 -20.34 7.59 23.30
CA ARG A 118 -19.61 7.28 24.56
C ARG A 118 -20.02 5.94 25.20
N LYS A 119 -20.90 5.15 24.56
CA LYS A 119 -21.39 3.86 25.10
C LYS A 119 -20.45 2.67 24.78
N TYR A 120 -19.35 2.92 24.09
CA TYR A 120 -18.40 1.94 23.53
C TYR A 120 -17.27 1.50 24.47
N TYR A 121 -17.31 1.78 25.78
CA TYR A 121 -16.25 1.44 26.75
C TYR A 121 -15.97 -0.06 26.93
N ARG A 122 -16.59 -0.95 26.13
CA ARG A 122 -16.33 -2.39 26.11
C ARG A 122 -15.67 -2.76 24.77
N ASN A 123 -14.47 -3.34 24.85
CA ASN A 123 -13.65 -3.79 23.72
C ASN A 123 -14.33 -4.80 22.78
N ASP A 124 -15.46 -5.38 23.20
CA ASP A 124 -16.14 -6.46 22.48
C ASP A 124 -16.74 -5.99 21.14
N PHE A 125 -17.02 -4.68 20.99
CA PHE A 125 -17.71 -4.11 19.82
C PHE A 125 -16.79 -3.57 18.73
N ILE A 126 -15.50 -3.40 19.00
CA ILE A 126 -14.51 -2.88 18.03
C ILE A 126 -13.42 -3.92 17.78
N PHE A 127 -12.71 -3.80 16.66
CA PHE A 127 -11.54 -4.59 16.35
C PHE A 127 -10.33 -4.03 17.10
N VAL A 128 -10.09 -4.53 18.32
CA VAL A 128 -8.87 -4.25 19.10
C VAL A 128 -7.70 -5.10 18.61
N ARG A 129 -8.00 -6.28 18.07
CA ARG A 129 -7.05 -7.19 17.42
C ARG A 129 -7.60 -7.53 16.03
N PRO A 130 -6.73 -7.73 15.04
CA PRO A 130 -7.15 -8.23 13.73
C PRO A 130 -7.94 -9.52 13.89
N ALA A 131 -9.12 -9.57 13.27
CA ALA A 131 -9.97 -10.76 13.26
C ALA A 131 -9.63 -11.69 12.09
N VAL A 132 -9.13 -11.13 10.99
CA VAL A 132 -8.71 -11.88 9.80
C VAL A 132 -7.19 -11.84 9.64
N SER A 133 -6.60 -13.00 9.30
CA SER A 133 -5.16 -13.08 8.99
C SER A 133 -4.88 -12.48 7.61
N THR A 134 -3.83 -11.67 7.52
CA THR A 134 -3.35 -11.10 6.25
C THR A 134 -2.18 -11.88 5.66
N GLU A 135 -1.80 -13.04 6.24
CA GLU A 135 -0.59 -13.76 5.84
C GLU A 135 -0.72 -14.48 4.49
N TYR A 136 -1.95 -14.77 4.04
CA TYR A 136 -2.25 -15.50 2.80
C TYR A 136 -3.47 -14.90 2.11
N ILE A 137 -3.32 -13.67 1.60
CA ILE A 137 -4.31 -13.04 0.72
C ILE A 137 -3.82 -13.25 -0.71
N ASP A 138 -4.50 -14.12 -1.44
CA ASP A 138 -4.21 -14.35 -2.85
C ASP A 138 -4.73 -13.17 -3.69
N ASP A 139 -3.86 -12.60 -4.51
CA ASP A 139 -4.29 -11.71 -5.59
C ASP A 139 -4.61 -12.59 -6.80
N GLU A 140 -5.82 -13.15 -6.84
CA GLU A 140 -6.29 -14.05 -7.92
C GLU A 140 -6.32 -13.37 -9.31
N ASP A 141 -6.10 -12.06 -9.38
CA ASP A 141 -5.96 -11.35 -10.65
C ASP A 141 -4.60 -11.70 -11.29
N GLU A 142 -4.58 -12.75 -12.11
CA GLU A 142 -3.44 -13.27 -12.89
C GLU A 142 -2.66 -12.19 -13.67
N GLY A 143 -3.27 -11.02 -13.90
CA GLY A 143 -2.65 -9.88 -14.59
C GLY A 143 -1.81 -8.92 -13.72
N THR A 144 -1.85 -9.00 -12.39
CA THR A 144 -1.16 -8.03 -11.51
C THR A 144 0.30 -8.39 -11.21
N GLY A 145 0.71 -9.63 -11.50
CA GLY A 145 2.10 -10.10 -11.35
C GLY A 145 2.61 -10.16 -9.91
N GLY A 146 1.71 -10.23 -8.92
CA GLY A 146 2.04 -10.29 -7.49
C GLY A 146 2.40 -8.95 -6.85
N THR A 147 2.93 -8.98 -5.62
CA THR A 147 3.37 -7.76 -4.90
C THR A 147 4.71 -7.22 -5.42
N PHE A 148 5.59 -8.11 -5.85
CA PHE A 148 6.93 -7.80 -6.34
C PHE A 148 7.33 -8.74 -7.48
N ARG A 149 8.22 -8.27 -8.36
CA ARG A 149 8.89 -9.07 -9.38
C ARG A 149 10.28 -9.47 -8.89
N ALA A 150 10.65 -10.71 -9.12
CA ALA A 150 11.99 -11.22 -8.86
C ALA A 150 12.74 -11.42 -10.19
N TYR A 151 13.93 -10.85 -10.27
CA TYR A 151 14.84 -10.98 -11.40
C TYR A 151 16.09 -11.73 -10.95
N TYR A 152 16.59 -12.64 -11.79
CA TYR A 152 17.75 -13.49 -11.48
C TYR A 152 18.92 -13.21 -12.43
N PRO A 153 19.58 -12.04 -12.31
CA PRO A 153 20.72 -11.71 -13.16
C PRO A 153 21.98 -12.55 -12.84
N THR A 154 22.86 -12.65 -13.84
CA THR A 154 24.25 -13.10 -13.69
C THR A 154 25.18 -11.88 -13.62
N ARG A 155 26.48 -12.09 -13.41
CA ARG A 155 27.46 -10.98 -13.39
C ARG A 155 27.52 -10.25 -14.73
N GLU A 156 27.39 -10.99 -15.81
CA GLU A 156 27.55 -10.53 -17.18
C GLU A 156 26.35 -9.71 -17.65
N ASN A 157 25.15 -10.04 -17.18
CA ASN A 157 23.91 -9.38 -17.62
C ASN A 157 23.32 -8.40 -16.58
N LEU A 158 23.93 -8.25 -15.40
CA LEU A 158 23.40 -7.43 -14.31
C LEU A 158 23.07 -6.00 -14.75
N ARG A 159 23.97 -5.34 -15.50
CA ARG A 159 23.72 -3.99 -16.01
C ARG A 159 22.49 -3.93 -16.93
N GLN A 160 22.38 -4.88 -17.86
CA GLN A 160 21.22 -4.98 -18.75
C GLN A 160 19.93 -5.26 -17.97
N MET A 161 20.00 -6.10 -16.93
CA MET A 161 18.86 -6.42 -16.09
C MET A 161 18.36 -5.20 -15.30
N LEU A 162 19.27 -4.36 -14.78
CA LEU A 162 18.90 -3.10 -14.13
C LEU A 162 18.14 -2.18 -15.09
N LYS A 163 18.58 -2.10 -16.35
CA LYS A 163 17.87 -1.35 -17.40
C LYS A 163 16.47 -1.91 -17.64
N THR A 164 16.36 -3.23 -17.82
CA THR A 164 15.07 -3.92 -18.00
C THR A 164 14.12 -3.70 -16.82
N ILE A 165 14.62 -3.68 -15.59
CA ILE A 165 13.81 -3.38 -14.40
C ILE A 165 13.20 -1.98 -14.51
N VAL A 166 14.00 -0.96 -14.84
CA VAL A 166 13.51 0.41 -14.98
C VAL A 166 12.49 0.52 -16.12
N GLU A 167 12.77 -0.09 -17.26
CA GLU A 167 11.88 -0.10 -18.43
C GLU A 167 10.56 -0.85 -18.16
N SER A 168 10.56 -1.86 -17.28
CA SER A 168 9.36 -2.65 -16.95
C SER A 168 8.26 -1.89 -16.22
N TYR A 169 8.54 -0.66 -15.78
CA TYR A 169 7.53 0.25 -15.22
C TYR A 169 6.80 1.05 -16.30
N GLU A 170 7.24 0.97 -17.56
CA GLU A 170 6.56 1.50 -18.75
C GLU A 170 6.17 2.97 -18.60
N LEU A 171 7.09 3.81 -18.12
CA LEU A 171 6.87 5.26 -18.05
C LEU A 171 6.79 5.83 -19.47
N ASN A 172 5.75 6.61 -19.76
CA ASN A 172 5.50 7.18 -21.10
C ASN A 172 6.44 8.35 -21.49
N LEU A 173 7.55 8.56 -20.78
CA LEU A 173 8.55 9.57 -21.11
C LEU A 173 9.91 8.95 -21.35
N ALA A 174 10.62 9.53 -22.31
CA ALA A 174 12.00 9.21 -22.56
C ALA A 174 12.89 9.66 -21.39
N PHE A 175 13.86 8.81 -21.06
CA PHE A 175 14.99 9.20 -20.24
C PHE A 175 15.95 10.10 -21.04
N ASP A 176 16.66 10.99 -20.35
CA ASP A 176 17.69 11.84 -20.96
C ASP A 176 18.85 10.98 -21.49
N ASP A 177 19.35 10.07 -20.65
CA ASP A 177 20.36 9.07 -20.98
C ASP A 177 20.26 7.90 -19.98
N LEU A 178 19.39 6.92 -20.29
CA LEU A 178 19.16 5.79 -19.39
C LEU A 178 20.40 4.91 -19.23
N ASP A 179 21.19 4.71 -20.29
CA ASP A 179 22.36 3.84 -20.24
C ASP A 179 23.46 4.40 -19.33
N ARG A 180 23.68 5.72 -19.36
CA ARG A 180 24.57 6.41 -18.42
C ARG A 180 24.07 6.26 -16.98
N ASP A 181 22.80 6.56 -16.76
CA ASP A 181 22.18 6.56 -15.43
C ASP A 181 22.21 5.14 -14.81
N ILE A 182 21.93 4.10 -15.61
CA ILE A 182 22.08 2.70 -15.20
C ILE A 182 23.56 2.35 -14.91
N GLY A 183 24.51 2.96 -15.62
CA GLY A 183 25.93 2.84 -15.31
C GLY A 183 26.26 3.29 -13.89
N PHE A 184 25.74 4.45 -13.46
CA PHE A 184 25.93 4.93 -12.09
C PHE A 184 25.25 4.03 -11.05
N VAL A 185 24.02 3.57 -11.31
CA VAL A 185 23.33 2.62 -10.42
C VAL A 185 24.12 1.31 -10.28
N TYR A 186 24.66 0.81 -11.39
CA TYR A 186 25.45 -0.42 -11.43
C TYR A 186 26.75 -0.27 -10.61
N GLU A 187 27.47 0.84 -10.77
CA GLU A 187 28.69 1.13 -10.01
C GLU A 187 28.39 1.24 -8.51
N ALA A 188 27.36 2.02 -8.13
CA ALA A 188 26.93 2.13 -6.74
C ALA A 188 26.52 0.77 -6.14
N LEU A 189 25.81 -0.07 -6.90
CA LEU A 189 25.47 -1.43 -6.46
C LEU A 189 26.71 -2.30 -6.25
N LEU A 190 27.71 -2.22 -7.14
CA LEU A 190 28.95 -2.98 -7.01
C LEU A 190 29.75 -2.55 -5.78
N GLU A 191 29.76 -1.27 -5.43
CA GLU A 191 30.40 -0.78 -4.20
C GLU A 191 29.76 -1.38 -2.94
N GLN A 192 28.43 -1.50 -2.92
CA GLN A 192 27.68 -2.06 -1.79
C GLN A 192 27.82 -3.58 -1.68
N VAL A 193 27.82 -4.28 -2.81
CA VAL A 193 27.97 -5.74 -2.84
C VAL A 193 29.45 -6.14 -2.70
N GLY A 194 30.38 -5.24 -3.03
CA GLY A 194 31.83 -5.45 -2.96
C GLY A 194 32.30 -6.64 -3.81
N SER A 195 33.40 -7.27 -3.39
CA SER A 195 33.95 -8.49 -4.02
C SER A 195 33.16 -9.76 -3.68
N VAL A 196 31.95 -9.65 -3.11
CA VAL A 196 31.17 -10.80 -2.67
C VAL A 196 30.80 -11.67 -3.88
N ARG A 197 31.13 -12.95 -3.79
CA ARG A 197 30.73 -13.95 -4.78
C ARG A 197 29.21 -13.99 -4.88
N LEU A 198 28.66 -13.81 -6.08
CA LEU A 198 27.24 -14.03 -6.33
C LEU A 198 26.90 -15.49 -5.99
N ARG A 199 25.97 -15.69 -5.07
CA ARG A 199 25.45 -17.00 -4.70
C ARG A 199 24.38 -17.43 -5.69
N THR A 200 24.02 -18.71 -5.66
CA THR A 200 23.01 -19.30 -6.54
C THR A 200 21.62 -18.67 -6.38
N ASN A 201 21.33 -18.10 -5.22
CA ASN A 201 20.07 -17.39 -4.94
C ASN A 201 20.15 -15.88 -5.22
N PHE A 202 21.15 -15.41 -5.97
CA PHE A 202 21.26 -13.99 -6.29
C PHE A 202 20.03 -13.52 -7.07
N GLN A 203 19.34 -12.53 -6.53
CA GLN A 203 18.14 -11.98 -7.15
C GLN A 203 17.96 -10.52 -6.78
N ILE A 204 17.28 -9.79 -7.66
CA ILE A 204 16.80 -8.44 -7.42
C ILE A 204 15.27 -8.51 -7.34
N GLN A 205 14.71 -8.10 -6.21
CA GLN A 205 13.28 -8.04 -6.00
C GLN A 205 12.84 -6.59 -5.96
N VAL A 206 11.87 -6.22 -6.80
CA VAL A 206 11.30 -4.86 -6.85
C VAL A 206 9.79 -4.91 -6.73
N LEU A 207 9.22 -3.95 -5.99
CA LEU A 207 7.77 -3.81 -5.90
C LEU A 207 7.17 -3.48 -7.27
N ASN A 208 6.00 -4.03 -7.57
CA ASN A 208 5.36 -3.88 -8.88
C ASN A 208 4.92 -2.44 -9.15
N SER A 209 4.55 -1.72 -8.10
CA SER A 209 4.15 -0.32 -8.18
C SER A 209 5.29 0.63 -7.83
N LEU A 210 5.43 1.70 -8.63
CA LEU A 210 6.23 2.86 -8.26
C LEU A 210 5.60 3.60 -7.08
N PHE A 211 6.45 4.10 -6.20
CA PHE A 211 6.06 5.00 -5.12
C PHE A 211 6.19 6.43 -5.63
N PHE A 212 5.13 7.23 -5.58
CA PHE A 212 5.16 8.62 -6.02
C PHE A 212 5.10 9.57 -4.82
N ARG A 213 5.99 10.55 -4.78
CA ARG A 213 5.95 11.63 -3.79
C ARG A 213 6.50 12.92 -4.38
N ASN A 214 5.77 14.00 -4.20
CA ASN A 214 6.11 15.31 -4.76
C ASN A 214 6.37 15.21 -6.26
N LYS A 215 7.62 15.38 -6.69
CA LYS A 215 8.07 15.35 -8.09
C LYS A 215 8.84 14.07 -8.45
N GLY A 216 8.87 13.08 -7.57
CA GLY A 216 9.66 11.87 -7.75
C GLY A 216 8.83 10.60 -7.79
N ALA A 217 9.23 9.70 -8.67
CA ALA A 217 8.84 8.31 -8.68
C ALA A 217 9.99 7.47 -8.11
N TYR A 218 9.70 6.46 -7.31
CA TYR A 218 10.71 5.66 -6.61
C TYR A 218 10.48 4.19 -6.90
N ILE A 219 11.50 3.54 -7.46
CA ILE A 219 11.60 2.08 -7.52
C ILE A 219 12.10 1.63 -6.15
N VAL A 220 11.41 0.69 -5.51
CA VAL A 220 11.74 0.22 -4.17
C VAL A 220 11.88 -1.29 -4.19
N GLY A 221 12.98 -1.80 -3.63
CA GLY A 221 13.32 -3.20 -3.72
C GLY A 221 14.42 -3.65 -2.78
N LYS A 222 14.91 -4.86 -3.00
CA LYS A 222 16.09 -5.42 -2.35
C LYS A 222 16.88 -6.30 -3.29
N VAL A 223 18.18 -6.34 -3.07
CA VAL A 223 19.09 -7.34 -3.62
C VAL A 223 19.29 -8.43 -2.59
N VAL A 224 19.07 -9.69 -2.97
CA VAL A 224 19.30 -10.85 -2.11
C VAL A 224 20.52 -11.59 -2.62
N ASN A 225 21.48 -11.88 -1.74
CA ASN A 225 22.68 -12.64 -2.07
C ASN A 225 23.12 -13.50 -0.87
N GLY A 226 22.92 -14.82 -0.95
CA GLY A 226 23.11 -15.71 0.20
C GLY A 226 22.14 -15.35 1.33
N PHE A 227 22.69 -15.11 2.52
CA PHE A 227 21.93 -14.68 3.70
C PHE A 227 21.78 -13.15 3.81
N ARG A 228 22.40 -12.38 2.90
CA ARG A 228 22.34 -10.93 2.92
C ARG A 228 21.17 -10.43 2.08
N SER A 229 20.47 -9.44 2.61
CA SER A 229 19.42 -8.69 1.91
C SER A 229 19.80 -7.21 2.00
N LEU A 230 20.08 -6.60 0.86
CA LEU A 230 20.42 -5.19 0.75
C LEU A 230 19.21 -4.44 0.18
N PRO A 231 18.46 -3.69 1.01
CA PRO A 231 17.36 -2.88 0.52
C PRO A 231 17.87 -1.71 -0.31
N PHE A 232 17.07 -1.25 -1.28
CA PHE A 232 17.40 -0.10 -2.09
C PHE A 232 16.17 0.71 -2.52
N ALA A 233 16.42 1.97 -2.87
CA ALA A 233 15.45 2.83 -3.53
C ALA A 233 16.12 3.65 -4.64
N ILE A 234 15.50 3.70 -5.82
CA ILE A 234 16.02 4.42 -7.00
C ILE A 234 15.01 5.52 -7.38
N PRO A 235 15.27 6.79 -7.03
CA PRO A 235 14.46 7.93 -7.47
C PRO A 235 14.63 8.23 -8.96
N ILE A 236 13.50 8.38 -9.66
CA ILE A 236 13.38 8.87 -11.03
C ILE A 236 12.71 10.25 -10.97
N LEU A 237 13.37 11.26 -11.53
CA LEU A 237 12.94 12.65 -11.52
C LEU A 237 12.86 13.21 -12.95
N HIS A 238 12.23 14.39 -13.08
CA HIS A 238 12.23 15.17 -14.32
C HIS A 238 13.39 16.17 -14.32
N ASN A 239 14.13 16.23 -15.42
CA ASN A 239 15.10 17.29 -15.65
C ASN A 239 14.44 18.55 -16.25
N SER A 240 15.22 19.60 -16.47
CA SER A 240 14.74 20.86 -17.05
C SER A 240 14.28 20.77 -18.51
N LYS A 241 14.59 19.66 -19.21
CA LYS A 241 14.18 19.37 -20.59
C LYS A 241 12.94 18.46 -20.65
N SER A 242 12.24 18.27 -19.54
CA SER A 242 11.09 17.36 -19.42
C SER A 242 11.42 15.92 -19.80
N ARG A 243 12.66 15.47 -19.55
CA ARG A 243 13.07 14.07 -19.67
C ARG A 243 13.29 13.45 -18.30
N LEU A 244 13.17 12.14 -18.23
CA LEU A 244 13.42 11.39 -17.01
C LEU A 244 14.92 11.18 -16.80
N TYR A 245 15.34 11.11 -15.55
CA TYR A 245 16.69 10.68 -15.20
C TYR A 245 16.65 9.98 -13.83
N ILE A 246 17.61 9.09 -13.58
CA ILE A 246 17.81 8.50 -12.26
C ILE A 246 18.69 9.44 -11.45
N ASP A 247 18.15 9.96 -10.35
CA ASP A 247 18.82 10.99 -9.55
C ASP A 247 19.86 10.40 -8.59
N ALA A 248 19.58 9.22 -8.06
CA ALA A 248 20.44 8.54 -7.10
C ALA A 248 20.15 7.02 -7.06
N ALA A 249 21.00 6.29 -6.34
CA ALA A 249 20.74 4.92 -5.92
C ALA A 249 20.99 4.83 -4.40
N LEU A 250 19.92 4.69 -3.63
CA LEU A 250 19.98 4.60 -2.17
C LEU A 250 20.06 3.14 -1.77
N PHE A 251 20.96 2.80 -0.84
CA PHE A 251 21.18 1.43 -0.41
C PHE A 251 21.28 1.34 1.11
N GLY A 252 20.63 0.34 1.69
CA GLY A 252 20.66 0.11 3.14
C GLY A 252 19.44 0.64 3.87
N GLU A 253 19.28 0.17 5.11
CA GLU A 253 18.08 0.39 5.91
C GLU A 253 17.92 1.88 6.29
N ASP A 254 19.00 2.57 6.66
CA ASP A 254 18.94 3.95 7.16
C ASP A 254 18.46 4.94 6.09
N ASP A 255 18.91 4.78 4.84
CA ASP A 255 18.46 5.58 3.70
C ASP A 255 16.97 5.37 3.43
N LEU A 256 16.51 4.12 3.49
CA LEU A 256 15.09 3.80 3.31
C LEU A 256 14.27 4.34 4.48
N LEU A 257 14.73 4.24 5.72
CA LEU A 257 14.04 4.81 6.88
C LEU A 257 13.89 6.33 6.74
N ALA A 258 14.93 7.03 6.29
CA ALA A 258 14.87 8.47 5.99
C ALA A 258 13.90 8.77 4.84
N LEU A 259 13.91 7.95 3.78
CA LEU A 259 13.01 8.08 2.64
C LEU A 259 11.54 7.88 3.05
N PHE A 260 11.26 6.89 3.89
CA PHE A 260 9.92 6.51 4.37
C PHE A 260 9.55 7.18 5.72
N SER A 261 10.29 8.20 6.15
CA SER A 261 10.05 8.88 7.42
C SER A 261 8.64 9.51 7.51
N PHE A 262 8.03 9.44 8.70
CA PHE A 262 6.74 10.05 9.03
C PHE A 262 6.75 11.58 8.95
N ALA A 263 7.93 12.21 8.98
CA ALA A 263 8.08 13.66 8.85
C ALA A 263 7.86 14.17 7.41
N ARG A 264 7.61 13.27 6.45
CA ARG A 264 7.40 13.60 5.03
C ARG A 264 5.98 13.26 4.61
N ALA A 265 5.54 13.86 3.50
CA ALA A 265 4.28 13.49 2.87
C ALA A 265 4.24 11.99 2.54
N TYR A 266 3.08 11.36 2.74
CA TYR A 266 2.86 9.95 2.40
C TYR A 266 3.11 9.69 0.91
N PHE A 267 3.55 8.48 0.60
CA PHE A 267 3.62 8.04 -0.79
C PHE A 267 2.22 7.81 -1.37
N MET A 268 2.10 8.04 -2.69
CA MET A 268 1.04 7.50 -3.52
C MET A 268 1.58 6.24 -4.20
N VAL A 269 0.97 5.09 -3.91
CA VAL A 269 1.36 3.81 -4.49
C VAL A 269 0.10 2.95 -4.63
N TYR A 270 -0.11 2.43 -5.83
CA TYR A 270 -1.25 1.56 -6.09
C TYR A 270 -0.96 0.19 -5.49
N MET A 271 -1.75 -0.24 -4.51
CA MET A 271 -1.50 -1.45 -3.73
C MET A 271 -2.77 -2.28 -3.64
N PRO A 272 -3.04 -3.22 -4.57
CA PRO A 272 -4.22 -4.08 -4.51
C PRO A 272 -4.36 -4.82 -3.18
N VAL A 273 -3.24 -5.29 -2.62
CA VAL A 273 -3.18 -5.93 -1.30
C VAL A 273 -2.17 -5.18 -0.42
N PRO A 274 -2.60 -4.16 0.35
CA PRO A 274 -1.70 -3.31 1.14
C PRO A 274 -0.86 -4.07 2.16
N SER A 275 -1.44 -5.08 2.81
CA SER A 275 -0.75 -5.94 3.78
C SER A 275 0.48 -6.64 3.20
N ALA A 276 0.41 -7.11 1.95
CA ALA A 276 1.53 -7.75 1.27
C ALA A 276 2.66 -6.75 0.97
N TYR A 277 2.32 -5.52 0.57
CA TYR A 277 3.30 -4.42 0.42
C TYR A 277 3.97 -4.08 1.76
N VAL A 278 3.19 -3.96 2.85
CA VAL A 278 3.74 -3.71 4.19
C VAL A 278 4.66 -4.86 4.61
N GLN A 279 4.30 -6.11 4.35
CA GLN A 279 5.15 -7.26 4.64
C GLN A 279 6.47 -7.19 3.88
N PHE A 280 6.44 -6.85 2.59
CA PHE A 280 7.66 -6.64 1.79
C PHE A 280 8.52 -5.51 2.36
N LEU A 281 7.94 -4.33 2.63
CA LEU A 281 8.64 -3.17 3.18
C LEU A 281 9.27 -3.47 4.55
N ARG A 282 8.65 -4.32 5.38
CA ARG A 282 9.25 -4.78 6.65
C ARG A 282 10.49 -5.63 6.46
N THR A 283 10.63 -6.33 5.34
CA THR A 283 11.88 -7.02 5.01
C THR A 283 12.99 -6.06 4.60
N LEU A 284 12.64 -4.83 4.21
CA LEU A 284 13.59 -3.76 3.88
C LEU A 284 13.97 -2.91 5.09
N MET A 285 12.99 -2.68 5.99
CA MET A 285 13.09 -1.81 7.16
C MET A 285 12.54 -2.50 8.41
N PRO A 286 13.23 -3.54 8.93
CA PRO A 286 12.72 -4.35 10.05
C PRO A 286 12.48 -3.54 11.33
N ARG A 287 13.18 -2.41 11.52
CA ARG A 287 13.03 -1.54 12.70
C ARG A 287 11.84 -0.59 12.62
N LYS A 288 11.19 -0.45 11.45
CA LYS A 288 10.02 0.43 11.29
C LYS A 288 8.76 -0.24 11.87
N PRO A 289 8.00 0.43 12.76
CA PRO A 289 6.75 -0.09 13.28
C PRO A 289 5.70 -0.25 12.16
N ARG A 290 4.67 -1.08 12.39
CA ARG A 290 3.59 -1.37 11.41
C ARG A 290 2.60 -0.22 11.21
N GLY A 291 2.58 0.76 12.13
CA GLY A 291 1.65 1.90 12.12
C GLY A 291 2.10 3.07 11.26
#